data_AF-U2YFR2-F1
#
_entry.id   AF-U2YFR2-F1
#
_cell.length_a   1.000
_cell.length_b   1.000
_cell.length_c   1.000
_cell.angle_alpha   90.00
_cell.angle_beta   90.00
_cell.angle_gamma   90.00
#
_symmetry.space_group_name_H-M   'P 1'
#
loop_
_entity.id
_entity.type
_entity.pdbx_description
1 polymer ?
#
loop_
_entity_poly.entity_id
_entity_poly.type
_entity_poly.pdbx_seq_one_letter_code
_entity_poly.pdbx_strand_id
1 'polypeptide(L)'
;MATPFALVFPSSHGDDAARVSHRSRSYFRRPTGTTRLASRIARARVSVVPRGRRGSRLASLGSTPVPGKALNHPPQLPAMISLDEAVTARLESHGERFEVLVDPDAALAIKRGEFDGELEDVIAARDVFENASRGDRPAEEDLETVFETTDPMEIIPEVIEEGEIQITAEQREEMQERKRRQLINTIARNAVNPQMDNAPHPPERIESALEQAGFTVDPMEPVEAQIDDALDALRPVIPIRFEEVTVAVSLPADYAGSGQAQIREFGELEREEWQSDGSWVGVLTFPAGMRNELYDLVAEVTSGEGETRVIKDKDELSTR
;
A
#
# COMPACT_ATOMS: atom_id res chain seq x y z
N MET A 1 44.13 -9.31 43.49
CA MET A 1 45.39 -9.83 44.08
C MET A 1 45.86 -11.01 43.24
N ALA A 2 47.09 -10.87 42.72
CA ALA A 2 48.06 -11.88 42.24
C ALA A 2 47.62 -13.25 41.66
N THR A 3 47.99 -13.45 40.39
CA THR A 3 48.49 -14.69 39.72
C THR A 3 49.74 -15.27 40.44
N PRO A 4 50.46 -16.35 39.99
CA PRO A 4 50.36 -17.24 38.80
C PRO A 4 50.61 -18.76 39.09
N PHE A 5 50.55 -19.63 38.07
CA PHE A 5 51.68 -20.49 37.67
C PHE A 5 51.41 -21.25 36.34
N ALA A 6 52.41 -21.24 35.46
CA ALA A 6 52.46 -21.87 34.16
C ALA A 6 53.19 -23.23 34.20
N LEU A 7 53.04 -24.07 33.17
CA LEU A 7 54.03 -25.02 32.61
C LEU A 7 53.36 -25.76 31.41
N VAL A 8 53.69 -25.45 30.15
CA VAL A 8 54.80 -25.93 29.28
C VAL A 8 54.41 -27.09 28.35
N PHE A 9 54.66 -26.85 27.05
CA PHE A 9 54.58 -27.72 25.87
C PHE A 9 55.56 -28.92 25.92
N PRO A 10 55.45 -29.86 24.96
CA PRO A 10 56.43 -29.83 23.88
C PRO A 10 55.86 -30.05 22.47
N SER A 11 56.64 -29.57 21.51
CA SER A 11 56.48 -29.60 20.05
C SER A 11 57.23 -30.79 19.42
N SER A 12 56.81 -31.20 18.23
CA SER A 12 57.62 -31.75 17.11
C SER A 12 56.70 -32.42 16.09
N HIS A 13 56.95 -32.54 14.79
CA HIS A 13 57.73 -31.85 13.74
C HIS A 13 57.50 -32.71 12.47
N GLY A 14 57.60 -32.12 11.27
CA GLY A 14 57.82 -32.82 9.98
C GLY A 14 56.58 -32.95 9.10
N ASP A 15 56.36 -32.08 8.11
CA ASP A 15 57.04 -31.92 6.80
C ASP A 15 56.69 -32.99 5.75
N ASP A 16 56.06 -32.53 4.66
CA ASP A 16 56.33 -32.81 3.23
C ASP A 16 55.04 -32.60 2.41
N ALA A 17 54.89 -31.54 1.62
CA ALA A 17 55.55 -31.18 0.36
C ALA A 17 54.97 -31.86 -0.91
N ALA A 18 54.72 -30.98 -1.89
CA ALA A 18 54.56 -31.19 -3.33
C ALA A 18 53.24 -31.79 -3.89
N ARG A 19 52.43 -30.99 -4.61
CA ARG A 19 52.50 -30.67 -6.06
C ARG A 19 52.13 -31.87 -6.96
N VAL A 20 51.03 -31.75 -7.71
CA VAL A 20 50.96 -31.76 -9.19
C VAL A 20 49.53 -32.06 -9.66
N SER A 21 49.13 -31.27 -10.64
CA SER A 21 47.94 -31.32 -11.48
C SER A 21 47.55 -32.71 -12.01
N HIS A 22 46.24 -32.97 -12.15
CA HIS A 22 45.73 -33.60 -13.37
C HIS A 22 44.29 -33.19 -13.70
N ARG A 23 44.12 -32.84 -14.98
CA ARG A 23 42.85 -32.66 -15.69
C ARG A 23 42.02 -33.93 -15.62
N SER A 24 40.71 -33.75 -15.40
CA SER A 24 39.70 -34.67 -15.90
C SER A 24 38.54 -33.87 -16.51
N ARG A 25 38.62 -33.70 -17.83
CA ARG A 25 37.48 -33.39 -18.70
C ARG A 25 36.61 -34.64 -18.83
N SER A 26 35.36 -34.39 -19.25
CA SER A 26 34.41 -35.32 -19.91
C SER A 26 33.47 -36.04 -18.92
N TYR A 27 32.16 -36.19 -19.14
CA TYR A 27 31.27 -35.97 -20.29
C TYR A 27 29.93 -35.46 -19.74
N PHE A 28 29.33 -34.40 -20.31
CA PHE A 28 27.88 -34.34 -20.33
C PHE A 28 27.38 -33.86 -21.70
N ARG A 29 26.50 -34.70 -22.23
CA ARG A 29 25.91 -34.71 -23.55
C ARG A 29 25.10 -33.43 -23.79
N ARG A 30 25.23 -32.84 -24.97
CA ARG A 30 24.26 -31.89 -25.53
C ARG A 30 22.92 -32.60 -25.74
N PRO A 31 21.78 -32.06 -25.29
CA PRO A 31 20.52 -32.27 -25.97
C PRO A 31 20.43 -31.24 -27.11
N THR A 32 20.56 -31.76 -28.33
CA THR A 32 20.06 -31.12 -29.55
C THR A 32 18.53 -31.10 -29.51
N GLY A 33 17.93 -29.93 -29.72
CA GLY A 33 16.53 -29.83 -30.14
C GLY A 33 15.64 -28.98 -29.26
N THR A 34 15.63 -27.67 -29.52
CA THR A 34 14.40 -26.88 -29.37
C THR A 34 14.31 -25.90 -30.52
N THR A 35 13.51 -26.33 -31.49
CA THR A 35 13.09 -25.62 -32.68
C THR A 35 12.07 -24.55 -32.26
N ARG A 36 12.33 -23.30 -32.67
CA ARG A 36 11.36 -22.22 -32.96
C ARG A 36 10.33 -21.87 -31.88
N LEU A 37 10.65 -20.85 -31.07
CA LEU A 37 9.67 -19.80 -30.71
C LEU A 37 10.39 -18.51 -30.27
N ALA A 38 11.38 -18.06 -31.06
CA ALA A 38 12.14 -16.83 -30.79
C ALA A 38 12.15 -15.88 -32.01
N SER A 39 11.13 -15.96 -32.84
CA SER A 39 11.07 -15.17 -34.07
C SER A 39 9.62 -14.99 -34.51
N ARG A 40 8.88 -14.13 -33.80
CA ARG A 40 7.60 -13.63 -34.31
C ARG A 40 7.21 -12.22 -33.86
N ILE A 41 8.16 -11.41 -33.40
CA ILE A 41 8.01 -9.97 -33.31
C ILE A 41 9.19 -9.37 -34.06
N ALA A 42 8.93 -8.97 -35.32
CA ALA A 42 9.76 -8.18 -36.23
C ALA A 42 9.66 -8.73 -37.66
N ARG A 43 8.72 -8.18 -38.45
CA ARG A 43 8.88 -7.86 -39.88
C ARG A 43 7.51 -7.45 -40.47
N ALA A 44 7.35 -6.15 -40.73
CA ALA A 44 6.61 -5.68 -41.90
C ALA A 44 7.02 -4.23 -42.23
N ARG A 45 7.84 -4.07 -43.27
CA ARG A 45 7.92 -2.84 -44.07
C ARG A 45 6.95 -2.99 -45.23
N VAL A 46 5.91 -2.17 -45.34
CA VAL A 46 5.21 -1.87 -46.62
C VAL A 46 4.60 -0.46 -46.60
N SER A 47 5.15 0.38 -47.47
CA SER A 47 4.54 1.33 -48.41
C SER A 47 3.28 2.14 -48.03
N VAL A 48 3.46 3.45 -47.93
CA VAL A 48 2.43 4.51 -47.91
C VAL A 48 1.91 4.77 -49.34
N VAL A 49 0.58 4.83 -49.51
CA VAL A 49 -0.10 5.44 -50.67
C VAL A 49 -1.24 6.34 -50.16
N PRO A 50 -1.37 7.61 -50.61
CA PRO A 50 -2.42 8.50 -50.14
C PRO A 50 -3.62 8.54 -51.10
N ARG A 51 -4.83 8.54 -50.54
CA ARG A 51 -6.07 9.05 -51.16
C ARG A 51 -6.87 9.66 -50.00
N GLY A 52 -7.45 10.85 -50.05
CA GLY A 52 -7.92 11.66 -51.17
C GLY A 52 -9.27 12.21 -50.73
N ARG A 53 -9.29 13.51 -50.41
CA ARG A 53 -10.46 14.30 -49.96
C ARG A 53 -11.73 14.03 -50.77
N ARG A 54 -12.89 13.98 -50.09
CA ARG A 54 -14.11 14.70 -50.51
C ARG A 54 -14.88 15.17 -49.27
N GLY A 55 -15.19 16.46 -49.26
CA GLY A 55 -16.09 17.06 -48.29
C GLY A 55 -17.53 17.05 -48.79
N SER A 56 -18.45 17.27 -47.85
CA SER A 56 -19.77 17.84 -48.10
C SER A 56 -20.19 18.62 -46.87
N ARG A 57 -20.58 19.88 -47.12
CA ARG A 57 -21.10 20.87 -46.17
C ARG A 57 -22.55 20.56 -45.77
N LEU A 58 -23.00 21.35 -44.78
CA LEU A 58 -24.38 21.66 -44.35
C LEU A 58 -24.89 20.71 -43.24
N ALA A 59 -25.53 21.17 -42.16
CA ALA A 59 -26.18 22.44 -41.89
C ALA A 59 -26.13 22.76 -40.38
N SER A 60 -26.10 24.07 -40.09
CA SER A 60 -26.34 24.68 -38.79
C SER A 60 -27.83 24.62 -38.43
N LEU A 61 -28.16 24.08 -37.25
CA LEU A 61 -29.39 24.42 -36.53
C LEU A 61 -29.06 24.55 -35.05
N GLY A 62 -29.24 25.77 -34.53
CA GLY A 62 -29.16 26.07 -33.12
C GLY A 62 -30.30 25.42 -32.36
N SER A 63 -29.97 24.79 -31.24
CA SER A 63 -30.90 24.42 -30.19
C SER A 63 -30.57 25.25 -28.95
N THR A 64 -31.52 26.07 -28.56
CA THR A 64 -31.54 26.89 -27.34
C THR A 64 -31.35 26.05 -26.07
N PRO A 65 -30.62 26.53 -25.05
CA PRO A 65 -30.54 25.84 -23.77
C PRO A 65 -31.87 25.96 -23.02
N VAL A 66 -32.40 24.81 -22.61
CA VAL A 66 -33.55 24.71 -21.70
C VAL A 66 -33.05 25.10 -20.30
N PRO A 67 -33.69 26.03 -19.57
CA PRO A 67 -33.29 26.35 -18.20
C PRO A 67 -33.60 25.15 -17.31
N GLY A 68 -32.56 24.48 -16.84
CA GLY A 68 -32.66 23.43 -15.83
C GLY A 68 -33.25 24.01 -14.55
N LYS A 69 -34.29 23.35 -14.03
CA LYS A 69 -34.80 23.57 -12.68
C LYS A 69 -33.64 23.43 -11.70
N ALA A 70 -33.28 24.51 -11.01
CA ALA A 70 -32.46 24.44 -9.83
C ALA A 70 -33.15 23.51 -8.82
N LEU A 71 -32.62 22.29 -8.67
CA LEU A 71 -32.91 21.46 -7.52
C LEU A 71 -32.34 22.23 -6.33
N ASN A 72 -33.24 22.85 -5.58
CA ASN A 72 -32.93 23.45 -4.30
C ASN A 72 -32.67 22.29 -3.34
N HIS A 73 -31.46 21.73 -3.37
CA HIS A 73 -30.99 20.88 -2.29
C HIS A 73 -30.80 21.82 -1.10
N PRO A 74 -31.39 21.54 0.08
CA PRO A 74 -31.00 22.30 1.27
C PRO A 74 -29.47 22.20 1.40
N PRO A 75 -28.78 23.26 1.85
CA PRO A 75 -27.35 23.17 2.11
C PRO A 75 -27.15 21.95 3.01
N GLN A 76 -26.42 20.95 2.54
CA GLN A 76 -25.96 19.88 3.40
C GLN A 76 -25.11 20.60 4.43
N LEU A 77 -25.56 20.59 5.69
CA LEU A 77 -24.71 21.04 6.79
C LEU A 77 -23.42 20.22 6.69
N PRO A 78 -22.25 20.84 6.89
CA PRO A 78 -20.96 20.14 6.83
C PRO A 78 -21.06 18.87 7.69
N ALA A 79 -20.57 17.77 7.14
CA ALA A 79 -20.82 16.43 7.63
C ALA A 79 -19.97 16.16 8.88
N MET A 80 -20.37 16.74 10.00
CA MET A 80 -19.82 16.43 11.32
C MET A 80 -20.12 14.97 11.68
N ILE A 81 -19.19 14.33 12.39
CA ILE A 81 -19.36 12.96 12.88
C ILE A 81 -20.42 12.88 13.98
N SER A 82 -20.95 11.68 14.22
CA SER A 82 -21.89 11.48 15.33
C SER A 82 -21.17 11.50 16.69
N LEU A 83 -21.89 11.91 17.74
CA LEU A 83 -21.34 11.91 19.10
C LEU A 83 -20.98 10.50 19.59
N ASP A 84 -21.66 9.47 19.09
CA ASP A 84 -21.44 8.07 19.47
C ASP A 84 -20.13 7.51 18.88
N GLU A 85 -19.69 8.05 17.75
CA GLU A 85 -18.44 7.66 17.07
C GLU A 85 -17.23 8.50 17.52
N ALA A 86 -17.48 9.63 18.19
CA ALA A 86 -16.45 10.55 18.63
C ALA A 86 -15.69 10.07 19.88
N VAL A 87 -14.43 10.48 19.98
CA VAL A 87 -13.59 10.33 21.17
C VAL A 87 -13.29 11.71 21.77
N THR A 88 -12.95 11.72 23.06
CA THR A 88 -12.61 12.95 23.76
C THR A 88 -11.09 13.15 23.74
N ALA A 89 -10.61 14.23 23.13
CA ALA A 89 -9.26 14.72 23.40
C ALA A 89 -9.33 15.74 24.55
N ARG A 90 -8.46 15.58 25.56
CA ARG A 90 -8.44 16.42 26.77
C ARG A 90 -7.08 17.06 26.97
N LEU A 91 -7.07 18.37 27.17
CA LEU A 91 -5.92 19.13 27.65
C LEU A 91 -6.24 19.73 29.03
N GLU A 92 -5.32 19.60 29.99
CA GLU A 92 -5.39 20.28 31.28
C GLU A 92 -4.27 21.33 31.34
N SER A 93 -4.63 22.61 31.41
CA SER A 93 -3.69 23.73 31.37
C SER A 93 -4.20 24.86 32.27
N HIS A 94 -3.28 25.53 32.98
CA HIS A 94 -3.60 26.65 33.88
C HIS A 94 -4.64 26.35 34.99
N GLY A 95 -4.86 25.07 35.31
CA GLY A 95 -5.86 24.64 36.30
C GLY A 95 -7.25 24.39 35.70
N GLU A 96 -7.41 24.68 34.41
CA GLU A 96 -8.62 24.47 33.65
C GLU A 96 -8.52 23.24 32.74
N ARG A 97 -9.68 22.75 32.33
CA ARG A 97 -9.82 21.58 31.46
C ARG A 97 -10.47 21.98 30.14
N PHE A 98 -9.91 21.47 29.06
CA PHE A 98 -10.42 21.65 27.70
C PHE A 98 -10.61 20.29 27.05
N GLU A 99 -11.80 20.02 26.57
CA GLU A 99 -12.23 18.78 25.95
C GLU A 99 -12.82 19.07 24.58
N VAL A 100 -12.45 18.27 23.58
CA VAL A 100 -13.00 18.35 22.22
C VAL A 100 -13.43 16.95 21.78
N LEU A 101 -14.46 16.91 20.92
CA LEU A 101 -15.04 15.67 20.40
C LEU A 101 -14.69 15.51 18.93
N VAL A 102 -13.90 14.49 18.63
CA VAL A 102 -13.25 14.29 17.34
C VAL A 102 -13.23 12.81 16.96
N ASP A 103 -13.18 12.51 15.68
CA ASP A 103 -13.00 11.15 15.16
C ASP A 103 -11.69 10.55 15.70
N PRO A 104 -11.69 9.28 16.17
CA PRO A 104 -10.49 8.66 16.74
C PRO A 104 -9.29 8.60 15.78
N ASP A 105 -9.49 8.30 14.51
CA ASP A 105 -8.39 8.22 13.55
C ASP A 105 -7.87 9.61 13.20
N ALA A 106 -8.77 10.58 12.99
CA ALA A 106 -8.40 11.96 12.74
C ALA A 106 -7.65 12.56 13.94
N ALA A 107 -8.11 12.31 15.17
CA ALA A 107 -7.44 12.77 16.39
C ALA A 107 -6.00 12.24 16.47
N LEU A 108 -5.81 10.95 16.19
CA LEU A 108 -4.48 10.34 16.15
C LEU A 108 -3.60 10.91 15.03
N ALA A 109 -4.19 11.21 13.87
CA ALA A 109 -3.47 11.81 12.75
C ALA A 109 -3.06 13.26 13.04
N ILE A 110 -3.98 14.08 13.58
CA ILE A 110 -3.72 15.47 14.00
C ILE A 110 -2.60 15.49 15.03
N LYS A 111 -2.68 14.62 16.04
CA LYS A 111 -1.65 14.51 17.09
C LYS A 111 -0.25 14.18 16.57
N ARG A 112 -0.14 13.55 15.40
CA ARG A 112 1.13 13.25 14.75
C ARG A 112 1.55 14.28 13.68
N GLY A 113 0.71 15.28 13.41
CA GLY A 113 0.91 16.22 12.31
C GLY A 113 0.74 15.58 10.92
N GLU A 114 -0.04 14.50 10.83
CA GLU A 114 -0.26 13.71 9.62
C GLU A 114 -1.64 13.98 8.98
N PHE A 115 -2.48 14.78 9.62
CA PHE A 115 -3.83 15.09 9.13
C PHE A 115 -3.81 16.08 7.98
N ASP A 116 -4.45 15.70 6.86
CA ASP A 116 -4.54 16.46 5.62
C ASP A 116 -5.99 16.74 5.16
N GLY A 117 -6.97 16.41 6.02
CA GLY A 117 -8.40 16.64 5.79
C GLY A 117 -8.93 17.99 6.28
N GLU A 118 -10.24 18.18 6.16
CA GLU A 118 -10.95 19.33 6.72
C GLU A 118 -11.38 19.01 8.16
N LEU A 119 -11.05 19.89 9.12
CA LEU A 119 -11.33 19.66 10.54
C LEU A 119 -12.85 19.54 10.79
N GLU A 120 -13.65 20.29 10.06
CA GLU A 120 -15.11 20.28 10.11
C GLU A 120 -15.75 18.91 9.88
N ASP A 121 -15.10 18.04 9.10
CA ASP A 121 -15.63 16.73 8.73
C ASP A 121 -15.32 15.65 9.77
N VAL A 122 -14.42 15.95 10.73
CA VAL A 122 -13.92 14.99 11.72
C VAL A 122 -14.24 15.37 13.15
N ILE A 123 -14.86 16.53 13.39
CA ILE A 123 -15.34 16.96 14.72
C ILE A 123 -16.82 16.67 14.87
N ALA A 124 -17.24 16.34 16.08
CA ALA A 124 -18.67 16.19 16.41
C ALA A 124 -19.32 17.54 16.75
N ALA A 125 -18.51 18.52 17.16
CA ALA A 125 -18.95 19.86 17.51
C ALA A 125 -17.86 20.90 17.25
N ARG A 126 -18.26 22.07 16.75
CA ARG A 126 -17.42 23.26 16.62
C ARG A 126 -17.36 24.04 17.94
N ASP A 127 -16.91 23.37 18.99
CA ASP A 127 -16.97 23.89 20.35
C ASP A 127 -15.91 23.24 21.23
N VAL A 128 -15.50 23.97 22.27
CA VAL A 128 -14.54 23.50 23.29
C VAL A 128 -15.30 23.38 24.61
N PHE A 129 -15.13 22.26 25.29
CA PHE A 129 -15.87 21.94 26.51
C PHE A 129 -14.95 21.91 27.72
N GLU A 130 -15.45 22.29 28.89
CA GLU A 130 -14.83 21.91 30.16
C GLU A 130 -15.16 20.44 30.47
N ASN A 131 -16.38 20.03 30.10
CA ASN A 131 -16.86 18.65 30.21
C ASN A 131 -17.81 18.33 29.05
N ALA A 132 -17.32 17.59 28.07
CA ALA A 132 -18.07 17.27 26.85
C ALA A 132 -19.31 16.41 27.13
N SER A 133 -19.25 15.50 28.11
CA SER A 133 -20.40 14.65 28.47
C SER A 133 -21.55 15.42 29.12
N ARG A 134 -21.26 16.56 29.76
CA ARG A 134 -22.29 17.44 30.37
C ARG A 134 -22.64 18.63 29.47
N GLY A 135 -21.83 18.91 28.44
CA GLY A 135 -21.96 20.09 27.60
C GLY A 135 -21.55 21.38 28.29
N ASP A 136 -20.71 21.30 29.33
CA ASP A 136 -20.21 22.48 30.04
C ASP A 136 -19.10 23.13 29.21
N ARG A 137 -19.09 24.47 29.16
CA ARG A 137 -18.12 25.26 28.42
C ARG A 137 -17.18 25.99 29.38
N PRO A 138 -15.89 26.11 29.03
CA PRO A 138 -14.96 26.93 29.81
C PRO A 138 -15.35 28.41 29.72
N ALA A 139 -14.86 29.23 30.65
CA ALA A 139 -15.03 30.66 30.53
C ALA A 139 -14.20 31.19 29.36
N GLU A 140 -14.68 32.23 28.66
CA GLU A 140 -13.92 32.86 27.56
C GLU A 140 -12.55 33.33 28.05
N GLU A 141 -12.48 33.92 29.25
CA GLU A 141 -11.21 34.36 29.86
C GLU A 141 -10.15 33.24 30.00
N ASP A 142 -10.58 31.99 30.20
CA ASP A 142 -9.68 30.85 30.29
C ASP A 142 -9.19 30.42 28.90
N LEU A 143 -10.05 30.47 27.88
CA LEU A 143 -9.68 30.20 26.49
C LEU A 143 -8.64 31.22 26.00
N GLU A 144 -8.90 32.52 26.19
CA GLU A 144 -7.93 33.56 25.84
C GLU A 144 -6.60 33.43 26.61
N THR A 145 -6.65 33.00 27.88
CA THR A 145 -5.43 32.86 28.70
C THR A 145 -4.55 31.72 28.20
N VAL A 146 -5.15 30.61 27.75
CA VAL A 146 -4.43 29.41 27.36
C VAL A 146 -4.05 29.42 25.88
N PHE A 147 -4.99 29.76 25.00
CA PHE A 147 -4.86 29.64 23.55
C PHE A 147 -4.68 30.97 22.83
N GLU A 148 -4.72 32.11 23.54
CA GLU A 148 -4.66 33.45 22.97
C GLU A 148 -5.79 33.77 21.95
N THR A 149 -6.83 32.93 21.91
CA THR A 149 -7.98 32.99 21.01
C THR A 149 -9.20 32.34 21.65
N THR A 150 -10.39 32.69 21.16
CA THR A 150 -11.68 32.04 21.49
C THR A 150 -12.25 31.24 20.33
N ASP A 151 -11.59 31.20 19.17
CA ASP A 151 -12.08 30.47 18.01
C ASP A 151 -11.91 28.95 18.22
N PRO A 152 -13.01 28.17 18.33
CA PRO A 152 -12.90 26.72 18.50
C PRO A 152 -12.11 26.05 17.38
N MET A 153 -12.14 26.58 16.15
CA MET A 153 -11.43 25.99 15.02
C MET A 153 -9.91 26.15 15.11
N GLU A 154 -9.43 27.14 15.84
CA GLU A 154 -8.00 27.33 16.15
C GLU A 154 -7.59 26.48 17.37
N ILE A 155 -8.49 26.33 18.35
CA ILE A 155 -8.21 25.66 19.63
C ILE A 155 -8.24 24.13 19.53
N ILE A 156 -9.17 23.57 18.73
CA ILE A 156 -9.34 22.11 18.63
C ILE A 156 -8.04 21.38 18.24
N PRO A 157 -7.29 21.79 17.20
CA PRO A 157 -6.01 21.17 16.86
C PRO A 157 -5.02 21.17 18.03
N GLU A 158 -4.88 22.31 18.73
CA GLU A 158 -3.95 22.46 19.84
C GLU A 158 -4.29 21.53 21.01
N VAL A 159 -5.59 21.41 21.35
CA VAL A 159 -6.06 20.46 22.36
C VAL A 159 -5.74 19.01 21.98
N ILE A 160 -5.82 18.65 20.70
CA ILE A 160 -5.53 17.28 20.23
C ILE A 160 -4.02 17.01 20.23
N GLU A 161 -3.21 17.96 19.75
CA GLU A 161 -1.76 17.86 19.64
C GLU A 161 -1.09 17.75 21.01
N GLU A 162 -1.49 18.62 21.95
CA GLU A 162 -0.88 18.69 23.28
C GLU A 162 -1.58 17.80 24.33
N GLY A 163 -2.85 17.49 24.11
CA GLY A 163 -3.68 16.75 25.07
C GLY A 163 -3.57 15.24 24.99
N GLU A 164 -4.43 14.55 25.74
CA GLU A 164 -4.59 13.10 25.77
C GLU A 164 -5.88 12.68 25.07
N ILE A 165 -5.79 11.71 24.15
CA ILE A 165 -6.94 11.11 23.48
C ILE A 165 -7.50 9.99 24.36
N GLN A 166 -8.74 10.16 24.79
CA GLN A 166 -9.44 9.24 25.69
C GLN A 166 -10.41 8.38 24.88
N ILE A 167 -10.23 7.07 24.99
CA ILE A 167 -11.10 6.09 24.36
C ILE A 167 -11.70 5.16 25.40
N THR A 168 -12.93 4.72 25.16
CA THR A 168 -13.57 3.67 25.96
C THR A 168 -12.94 2.30 25.68
N ALA A 169 -13.26 1.31 26.52
CA ALA A 169 -12.81 -0.06 26.29
C ALA A 169 -13.38 -0.65 24.99
N GLU A 170 -14.64 -0.31 24.66
CA GLU A 170 -15.31 -0.76 23.44
C GLU A 170 -14.66 -0.15 22.19
N GLN A 171 -14.42 1.17 22.19
CA GLN A 171 -13.71 1.85 21.11
C GLN A 171 -12.29 1.29 20.93
N ARG A 172 -11.60 0.97 22.03
CA ARG A 172 -10.27 0.35 21.98
C ARG A 172 -10.29 -0.99 21.26
N GLU A 173 -11.27 -1.84 21.57
CA GLU A 173 -11.44 -3.15 20.94
C GLU A 173 -11.77 -3.02 19.45
N GLU A 174 -12.69 -2.11 19.10
CA GLU A 174 -13.08 -1.86 17.71
C GLU A 174 -11.89 -1.34 16.88
N MET A 175 -11.14 -0.36 17.40
CA MET A 175 -9.95 0.18 16.74
C MET A 175 -8.88 -0.90 16.57
N GLN A 176 -8.65 -1.71 17.60
CA GLN A 176 -7.67 -2.79 17.55
C GLN A 176 -8.04 -3.82 16.48
N GLU A 177 -9.30 -4.23 16.42
CA GLU A 177 -9.77 -5.22 15.44
C GLU A 177 -9.73 -4.66 14.01
N ARG A 178 -10.12 -3.40 13.81
CA ARG A 178 -10.03 -2.74 12.50
C ARG A 178 -8.58 -2.64 12.03
N LYS A 179 -7.66 -2.18 12.88
CA LYS A 179 -6.23 -2.08 12.55
C LYS A 179 -5.59 -3.45 12.36
N ARG A 180 -6.01 -4.47 13.12
CA ARG A 180 -5.59 -5.86 12.93
C ARG A 180 -5.94 -6.37 11.54
N ARG A 181 -7.19 -6.18 11.09
CA ARG A 181 -7.60 -6.56 9.73
C ARG A 181 -6.81 -5.81 8.66
N GLN A 182 -6.58 -4.50 8.85
CA GLN A 182 -5.77 -3.70 7.92
C GLN A 182 -4.33 -4.22 7.86
N LEU A 183 -3.69 -4.44 9.00
CA LEU A 183 -2.34 -4.99 9.11
C LEU A 183 -2.21 -6.34 8.40
N ILE A 184 -3.14 -7.27 8.66
CA ILE A 184 -3.18 -8.59 8.02
C ILE A 184 -3.27 -8.45 6.49
N ASN A 185 -4.17 -7.61 5.99
CA ASN A 185 -4.33 -7.39 4.56
C ASN A 185 -3.09 -6.75 3.93
N THR A 186 -2.50 -5.76 4.59
CA THR A 186 -1.27 -5.12 4.11
C THR A 186 -0.12 -6.12 4.04
N ILE A 187 0.08 -6.95 5.07
CA ILE A 187 1.10 -8.00 5.05
C ILE A 187 0.81 -9.02 3.95
N ALA A 188 -0.43 -9.52 3.82
CA ALA A 188 -0.79 -10.53 2.82
C ALA A 188 -0.57 -10.03 1.37
N ARG A 189 -0.87 -8.77 1.08
CA ARG A 189 -0.65 -8.15 -0.23
C ARG A 189 0.82 -7.98 -0.59
N ASN A 190 1.68 -7.77 0.41
CA ASN A 190 3.10 -7.45 0.19
C ASN A 190 4.03 -8.64 0.40
N ALA A 191 3.60 -9.66 1.15
CA ALA A 191 4.46 -10.74 1.58
C ALA A 191 4.28 -12.04 0.80
N VAL A 192 5.38 -12.79 0.68
CA VAL A 192 5.41 -14.11 0.04
C VAL A 192 6.17 -15.13 0.88
N ASN A 193 5.96 -16.40 0.57
CA ASN A 193 6.73 -17.51 1.10
C ASN A 193 7.97 -17.79 0.23
N PRO A 194 9.20 -17.45 0.69
CA PRO A 194 10.41 -17.68 -0.10
C PRO A 194 10.76 -19.16 -0.30
N GLN A 195 10.13 -20.08 0.44
CA GLN A 195 10.36 -21.52 0.32
C GLN A 195 9.39 -22.21 -0.64
N MET A 196 8.34 -21.51 -1.10
CA MET A 196 7.28 -22.06 -1.97
C MET A 196 7.12 -21.22 -3.24
N ASP A 197 8.18 -21.09 -4.03
CA ASP A 197 8.17 -20.34 -5.30
C ASP A 197 7.57 -18.93 -5.17
N ASN A 198 7.90 -18.26 -4.05
CA ASN A 198 7.36 -16.94 -3.69
C ASN A 198 5.82 -16.90 -3.75
N ALA A 199 5.13 -17.97 -3.35
CA ALA A 199 3.68 -18.00 -3.25
C ALA A 199 3.18 -16.96 -2.23
N PRO A 200 2.09 -16.23 -2.52
CA PRO A 200 1.48 -15.32 -1.56
C PRO A 200 0.94 -16.08 -0.34
N HIS A 201 0.94 -15.42 0.82
CA HIS A 201 0.29 -15.96 2.01
C HIS A 201 -1.18 -15.47 2.07
N PRO A 202 -2.17 -16.37 2.18
CA PRO A 202 -3.55 -15.96 2.39
C PRO A 202 -3.72 -15.15 3.70
N PRO A 203 -4.67 -14.19 3.77
CA PRO A 203 -4.92 -13.40 4.99
C PRO A 203 -5.13 -14.26 6.24
N GLU A 204 -5.87 -15.36 6.15
CA GLU A 204 -6.17 -16.27 7.26
C GLU A 204 -4.89 -16.94 7.79
N ARG A 205 -3.89 -17.15 6.91
CA ARG A 205 -2.60 -17.74 7.29
C ARG A 205 -1.76 -16.76 8.09
N ILE A 206 -1.79 -15.47 7.73
CA ILE A 206 -1.13 -14.38 8.45
C ILE A 206 -1.79 -14.17 9.80
N GLU A 207 -3.12 -14.10 9.84
CA GLU A 207 -3.91 -13.99 11.07
C GLU A 207 -3.55 -15.09 12.08
N SER A 208 -3.64 -16.36 11.65
CA SER A 208 -3.31 -17.52 12.49
C SER A 208 -1.85 -17.50 12.98
N ALA A 209 -0.93 -16.93 12.19
CA ALA A 209 0.48 -16.82 12.56
C ALA A 209 0.73 -15.71 13.59
N LEU A 210 0.06 -14.55 13.46
CA LEU A 210 0.12 -13.47 14.44
C LEU A 210 -0.43 -13.92 15.80
N GLU A 211 -1.51 -14.71 15.81
CA GLU A 211 -2.05 -15.32 17.04
C GLU A 211 -1.05 -16.27 17.71
N GLN A 212 -0.42 -17.13 16.92
CA GLN A 212 0.62 -18.05 17.42
C GLN A 212 1.84 -17.32 17.97
N ALA A 213 2.19 -16.19 17.36
CA ALA A 213 3.27 -15.32 17.82
C ALA A 213 2.88 -14.49 19.06
N GLY A 214 1.59 -14.42 19.41
CA GLY A 214 1.08 -13.57 20.48
C GLY A 214 1.18 -12.07 20.16
N PHE A 215 1.22 -11.70 18.87
CA PHE A 215 1.30 -10.31 18.46
C PHE A 215 -0.03 -9.59 18.72
N THR A 216 0.04 -8.45 19.42
CA THR A 216 -1.11 -7.63 19.77
C THR A 216 -0.96 -6.27 19.09
N VAL A 217 -1.97 -5.88 18.32
CA VAL A 217 -1.98 -4.59 17.61
C VAL A 217 -2.29 -3.46 18.58
N ASP A 218 -1.53 -2.38 18.51
CA ASP A 218 -1.82 -1.16 19.26
C ASP A 218 -2.88 -0.32 18.51
N PRO A 219 -4.06 -0.07 19.13
CA PRO A 219 -5.09 0.77 18.55
C PRO A 219 -4.69 2.24 18.41
N MET A 220 -3.68 2.72 19.14
CA MET A 220 -3.23 4.12 19.13
C MET A 220 -2.09 4.39 18.15
N GLU A 221 -1.51 3.36 17.53
CA GLU A 221 -0.43 3.50 16.54
C GLU A 221 -0.94 3.29 15.12
N PRO A 222 -0.36 3.92 14.09
CA PRO A 222 -0.75 3.65 12.71
C PRO A 222 -0.36 2.22 12.33
N VAL A 223 -1.03 1.66 11.32
CA VAL A 223 -0.78 0.28 10.89
C VAL A 223 0.64 0.15 10.36
N GLU A 224 1.08 1.14 9.59
CA GLU A 224 2.37 1.22 8.92
C GLU A 224 3.52 1.11 9.92
N ALA A 225 3.42 1.78 11.07
CA ALA A 225 4.43 1.73 12.13
C ALA A 225 4.57 0.34 12.76
N GLN A 226 3.52 -0.47 12.71
CA GLN A 226 3.47 -1.79 13.35
C GLN A 226 3.85 -2.94 12.39
N ILE A 227 4.06 -2.65 11.10
CA ILE A 227 4.33 -3.68 10.07
C ILE A 227 5.65 -4.41 10.38
N ASP A 228 6.72 -3.68 10.69
CA ASP A 228 8.03 -4.28 10.90
C ASP A 228 8.05 -5.19 12.15
N ASP A 229 7.45 -4.72 13.24
CA ASP A 229 7.31 -5.51 14.48
C ASP A 229 6.45 -6.76 14.25
N ALA A 230 5.37 -6.65 13.47
CA ALA A 230 4.53 -7.78 13.10
C ALA A 230 5.31 -8.79 12.24
N LEU A 231 6.11 -8.32 11.27
CA LEU A 231 6.97 -9.19 10.45
C LEU A 231 8.03 -9.90 11.30
N ASP A 232 8.65 -9.20 12.25
CA ASP A 232 9.63 -9.78 13.17
C ASP A 232 8.99 -10.88 14.04
N ALA A 233 7.76 -10.66 14.51
CA ALA A 233 6.99 -11.67 15.23
C ALA A 233 6.57 -12.87 14.34
N LEU A 234 6.32 -12.65 13.05
CA LEU A 234 5.91 -13.68 12.10
C LEU A 234 7.06 -14.59 11.65
N ARG A 235 8.26 -14.05 11.44
CA ARG A 235 9.42 -14.80 10.88
C ARG A 235 9.77 -16.09 11.63
N PRO A 236 9.69 -16.18 12.97
CA PRO A 236 9.88 -17.43 13.70
C PRO A 236 8.78 -18.48 13.47
N VAL A 237 7.56 -18.04 13.11
CA VAL A 237 6.37 -18.89 12.93
C VAL A 237 6.21 -19.34 11.47
N ILE A 238 6.49 -18.47 10.51
CA ILE A 238 6.38 -18.72 9.07
C ILE A 238 7.53 -18.12 8.28
N PRO A 239 7.97 -18.79 7.19
CA PRO A 239 8.86 -18.17 6.22
C PRO A 239 8.10 -17.06 5.47
N ILE A 240 8.49 -15.82 5.72
CA ILE A 240 7.84 -14.64 5.16
C ILE A 240 8.87 -13.56 4.84
N ARG A 241 8.69 -12.89 3.70
CA ARG A 241 9.39 -11.66 3.35
C ARG A 241 8.52 -10.80 2.45
N PHE A 242 8.73 -9.49 2.46
CA PHE A 242 8.19 -8.63 1.42
C PHE A 242 9.00 -8.77 0.14
N GLU A 243 8.30 -8.76 -0.98
CA GLU A 243 8.89 -8.90 -2.31
C GLU A 243 7.99 -8.22 -3.33
N GLU A 244 8.60 -7.58 -4.32
CA GLU A 244 7.91 -7.09 -5.51
C GLU A 244 8.22 -8.00 -6.70
N VAL A 245 7.31 -8.06 -7.66
CA VAL A 245 7.49 -8.84 -8.88
C VAL A 245 7.20 -7.97 -10.09
N THR A 246 8.00 -8.16 -11.14
CA THR A 246 7.75 -7.54 -12.44
C THR A 246 7.13 -8.57 -13.39
N VAL A 247 5.99 -8.25 -14.00
CA VAL A 247 5.26 -9.14 -14.91
C VAL A 247 4.98 -8.42 -16.23
N ALA A 248 5.28 -9.10 -17.34
CA ALA A 248 4.79 -8.73 -18.65
C ALA A 248 3.37 -9.30 -18.85
N VAL A 249 2.45 -8.45 -19.28
CA VAL A 249 1.07 -8.78 -19.64
C VAL A 249 0.88 -8.51 -21.12
N SER A 250 0.33 -9.47 -21.85
CA SER A 250 0.01 -9.35 -23.27
C SER A 250 -1.49 -9.50 -23.47
N LEU A 251 -2.12 -8.47 -24.04
CA LEU A 251 -3.54 -8.42 -24.37
C LEU A 251 -3.72 -8.55 -25.89
N PRO A 252 -4.51 -9.52 -26.39
CA PRO A 252 -4.83 -9.61 -27.81
C PRO A 252 -5.54 -8.36 -28.34
N ALA A 253 -5.48 -8.13 -29.65
CA ALA A 253 -5.97 -6.90 -30.28
C ALA A 253 -7.45 -6.59 -29.97
N ASP A 254 -8.29 -7.62 -29.87
CA ASP A 254 -9.72 -7.48 -29.58
C ASP A 254 -9.99 -6.95 -28.15
N TYR A 255 -9.04 -7.13 -27.22
CA TYR A 255 -9.16 -6.73 -25.82
C TYR A 255 -8.22 -5.59 -25.42
N ALA A 256 -7.16 -5.35 -26.19
CA ALA A 256 -6.11 -4.38 -25.87
C ALA A 256 -6.65 -2.97 -25.60
N GLY A 257 -7.62 -2.51 -26.39
CA GLY A 257 -8.21 -1.17 -26.23
C GLY A 257 -8.99 -0.98 -24.92
N SER A 258 -9.74 -1.99 -24.49
CA SER A 258 -10.58 -1.94 -23.28
C SER A 258 -9.87 -2.42 -22.02
N GLY A 259 -8.91 -3.33 -22.15
CA GLY A 259 -8.21 -3.96 -21.02
C GLY A 259 -7.00 -3.18 -20.52
N GLN A 260 -6.26 -2.48 -21.41
CA GLN A 260 -4.98 -1.86 -21.01
C GLN A 260 -5.11 -0.86 -19.85
N ALA A 261 -6.23 -0.12 -19.76
CA ALA A 261 -6.40 0.90 -18.73
C ALA A 261 -6.47 0.27 -17.34
N GLN A 262 -7.21 -0.83 -17.20
CA GLN A 262 -7.34 -1.58 -15.96
C GLN A 262 -6.00 -2.21 -15.54
N ILE A 263 -5.24 -2.71 -16.52
CA ILE A 263 -3.90 -3.27 -16.25
C ILE A 263 -2.93 -2.20 -15.77
N ARG A 264 -2.95 -0.99 -16.35
CA ARG A 264 -2.09 0.14 -15.93
C ARG A 264 -2.37 0.62 -14.50
N GLU A 265 -3.60 0.46 -14.02
CA GLU A 265 -4.00 0.88 -12.68
C GLU A 265 -3.61 -0.15 -11.60
N PHE A 266 -3.22 -1.37 -12.00
CA PHE A 266 -2.92 -2.45 -11.06
C PHE A 266 -1.58 -2.27 -10.33
N GLY A 267 -0.59 -1.69 -10.98
CA GLY A 267 0.78 -1.57 -10.46
C GLY A 267 1.58 -0.49 -11.18
N GLU A 268 2.86 -0.37 -10.85
CA GLU A 268 3.75 0.58 -11.50
C GLU A 268 4.06 0.13 -12.93
N LEU A 269 3.57 0.88 -13.93
CA LEU A 269 3.86 0.61 -15.34
C LEU A 269 5.29 1.03 -15.68
N GLU A 270 6.15 0.03 -15.86
CA GLU A 270 7.53 0.22 -16.28
C GLU A 270 7.60 0.61 -17.77
N ARG A 271 6.89 -0.15 -18.61
CA ARG A 271 6.92 -0.03 -20.08
C ARG A 271 5.64 -0.54 -20.70
N GLU A 272 5.32 -0.02 -21.87
CA GLU A 272 4.26 -0.58 -22.72
C GLU A 272 4.56 -0.41 -24.21
N GLU A 273 4.03 -1.32 -25.02
CA GLU A 273 4.17 -1.28 -26.47
C GLU A 273 2.94 -1.88 -27.18
N TRP A 274 2.44 -1.16 -28.18
CA TRP A 274 1.50 -1.68 -29.16
C TRP A 274 2.23 -2.46 -30.24
N GLN A 275 1.82 -3.70 -30.46
CA GLN A 275 2.40 -4.58 -31.43
C GLN A 275 1.78 -4.37 -32.81
N SER A 276 2.49 -4.80 -33.86
CA SER A 276 2.03 -4.63 -35.25
C SER A 276 0.75 -5.38 -35.60
N ASP A 277 0.37 -6.38 -34.81
CA ASP A 277 -0.87 -7.14 -34.95
C ASP A 277 -2.05 -6.52 -34.16
N GLY A 278 -1.82 -5.38 -33.50
CA GLY A 278 -2.81 -4.69 -32.69
C GLY A 278 -2.88 -5.16 -31.24
N SER A 279 -2.11 -6.18 -30.85
CA SER A 279 -1.98 -6.56 -29.43
C SER A 279 -1.23 -5.48 -28.64
N TRP A 280 -1.42 -5.48 -27.33
CA TRP A 280 -0.75 -4.57 -26.41
C TRP A 280 0.05 -5.37 -25.38
N VAL A 281 1.27 -4.96 -25.12
CA VAL A 281 2.13 -5.54 -24.08
C VAL A 281 2.47 -4.47 -23.07
N GLY A 282 2.19 -4.73 -21.79
CA GLY A 282 2.57 -3.90 -20.66
C GLY A 282 3.50 -4.65 -19.71
N VAL A 283 4.44 -3.95 -19.08
CA VAL A 283 5.31 -4.48 -18.04
C VAL A 283 5.04 -3.70 -16.76
N LEU A 284 4.65 -4.41 -15.72
CA LEU A 284 4.23 -3.82 -14.45
C LEU A 284 5.08 -4.38 -13.32
N THR A 285 5.45 -3.53 -12.37
CA THR A 285 5.99 -3.93 -11.07
C THR A 285 4.95 -3.70 -9.99
N PHE A 286 4.76 -4.68 -9.11
CA PHE A 286 3.77 -4.60 -8.03
C PHE A 286 4.14 -5.56 -6.89
N PRO A 287 3.49 -5.44 -5.71
CA PRO A 287 3.72 -6.34 -4.58
C PRO A 287 3.46 -7.80 -4.95
N ALA A 288 4.41 -8.69 -4.66
CA ALA A 288 4.34 -10.09 -5.12
C ALA A 288 3.19 -10.89 -4.48
N GLY A 289 2.62 -10.40 -3.38
CA GLY A 289 1.42 -10.95 -2.77
C GLY A 289 0.17 -10.82 -3.67
N MET A 290 0.13 -9.81 -4.54
CA MET A 290 -0.99 -9.52 -5.45
C MET A 290 -0.93 -10.27 -6.79
N ARG A 291 -0.04 -11.26 -6.91
CA ARG A 291 0.23 -11.93 -8.20
C ARG A 291 -0.98 -12.67 -8.76
N ASN A 292 -1.78 -13.30 -7.90
CA ASN A 292 -2.94 -14.06 -8.34
C ASN A 292 -4.04 -13.11 -8.85
N GLU A 293 -4.23 -11.99 -8.17
CA GLU A 293 -5.18 -10.94 -8.52
C GLU A 293 -4.88 -10.34 -9.89
N LEU A 294 -3.60 -10.14 -10.24
CA LEU A 294 -3.23 -9.72 -11.60
C LEU A 294 -3.63 -10.78 -12.63
N TYR A 295 -3.36 -12.06 -12.35
CA TYR A 295 -3.68 -13.15 -13.28
C TYR A 295 -5.18 -13.27 -13.51
N ASP A 296 -5.97 -13.15 -12.44
CA ASP A 296 -7.42 -13.16 -12.50
C ASP A 296 -7.96 -11.96 -13.28
N LEU A 297 -7.41 -10.75 -13.05
CA LEU A 297 -7.75 -9.55 -13.80
C LEU A 297 -7.47 -9.72 -15.29
N VAL A 298 -6.29 -10.22 -15.66
CA VAL A 298 -5.93 -10.46 -17.06
C VAL A 298 -6.88 -11.48 -17.71
N ALA A 299 -7.19 -12.57 -17.01
CA ALA A 299 -8.13 -13.57 -17.50
C ALA A 299 -9.54 -12.98 -17.67
N GLU A 300 -10.02 -12.15 -16.75
CA GLU A 300 -11.33 -11.50 -16.83
C GLU A 300 -11.41 -10.56 -18.05
N VAL A 301 -10.47 -9.62 -18.18
CA VAL A 301 -10.52 -8.60 -19.26
C VAL A 301 -10.32 -9.18 -20.66
N THR A 302 -9.74 -10.38 -20.76
CA THR A 302 -9.46 -11.08 -22.03
C THR A 302 -10.30 -12.32 -22.26
N SER A 303 -11.25 -12.64 -21.37
CA SER A 303 -11.96 -13.93 -21.42
C SER A 303 -11.02 -15.15 -21.46
N GLY A 304 -9.85 -15.04 -20.82
CA GLY A 304 -8.82 -16.07 -20.74
C GLY A 304 -7.81 -16.10 -21.90
N GLU A 305 -7.87 -15.15 -22.84
CA GLU A 305 -6.98 -15.10 -24.01
C GLU A 305 -5.69 -14.29 -23.79
N GLY A 306 -5.56 -13.60 -22.65
CA GLY A 306 -4.38 -12.85 -22.26
C GLY A 306 -3.25 -13.74 -21.77
N GLU A 307 -2.01 -13.30 -21.99
CA GLU A 307 -0.82 -14.01 -21.51
C GLU A 307 -0.07 -13.18 -20.45
N THR A 308 0.43 -13.84 -19.40
CA THR A 308 1.28 -13.22 -18.39
C THR A 308 2.62 -13.93 -18.28
N ARG A 309 3.69 -13.19 -17.98
CA ARG A 309 5.03 -13.73 -17.82
C ARG A 309 5.84 -12.95 -16.79
N VAL A 310 6.28 -13.64 -15.74
CA VAL A 310 7.21 -13.08 -14.75
C VAL A 310 8.55 -12.76 -15.41
N ILE A 311 9.05 -11.55 -15.18
CA ILE A 311 10.37 -11.08 -15.60
C ILE A 311 11.31 -11.22 -14.41
N LYS A 312 12.41 -11.96 -14.60
CA LYS A 312 13.32 -12.32 -13.50
C LYS A 312 14.32 -11.21 -13.15
N ASP A 313 14.66 -10.36 -14.11
CA ASP A 313 15.62 -9.27 -13.94
C ASP A 313 15.10 -8.00 -14.63
N LYS A 314 14.87 -6.94 -13.85
CA LYS A 314 14.44 -5.62 -14.36
C LYS A 314 15.44 -5.03 -15.37
N ASP A 315 16.71 -5.43 -15.29
CA ASP A 315 17.79 -5.02 -16.21
C ASP A 315 17.70 -5.60 -17.62
N GLU A 316 16.99 -6.73 -17.83
CA GLU A 316 16.77 -7.28 -19.18
C GLU A 316 15.87 -6.40 -20.05
N LEU A 317 15.08 -5.52 -19.42
CA LEU A 317 14.22 -4.60 -20.15
C LEU A 317 15.04 -3.64 -21.02
N SER A 318 16.20 -3.15 -20.56
CA SER A 318 16.97 -2.12 -21.27
C SER A 318 17.70 -2.58 -22.54
N THR A 319 17.77 -3.89 -22.81
CA THR A 319 18.57 -4.42 -23.93
C THR A 319 17.67 -5.04 -24.99
N ARG A 320 16.92 -4.22 -25.72
CA ARG A 320 16.49 -4.49 -27.12
C ARG A 320 15.73 -3.35 -27.74
#